data_AF-A0AAJ0EYG2-F1
#
_entry.id   AF-A0AAJ0EYG2-F1
#
_cell.length_a   1.000
_cell.length_b   1.000
_cell.length_c   1.000
_cell.angle_alpha   90.00
_cell.angle_beta   90.00
_cell.angle_gamma   90.00
#
_symmetry.space_group_name_H-M   'P 1'
#
loop_
_entity.id
_entity.type
_entity.pdbx_description
1 polymer ?
#
loop_
_entity_poly.entity_id
_entity_poly.type
_entity_poly.pdbx_seq_one_letter_code
_entity_poly.pdbx_strand_id
1 'polypeptide(L)'
;MAIGASITAGDPEYPGDTEENGYREALRDQLRFEGWKANMVGNLNRDSMSDNDHEVIGGERVSAIAARGKASAAVWLPNFVLINAGINDGAQNGDKESIGGTPAHMKQLVLGIFAEIPNAVVISTAAFS
;
A
#
# COMPACT_ATOMS: atom_id res chain seq x y z
N MET A 1 -8.05 0.63 2.10
CA MET A 1 -6.74 1.27 2.35
C MET A 1 -5.69 0.63 1.46
N ALA A 2 -5.02 1.42 0.62
CA ALA A 2 -3.89 0.95 -0.17
C ALA A 2 -2.59 1.41 0.48
N ILE A 3 -1.68 0.48 0.78
CA ILE A 3 -0.42 0.74 1.47
C ILE A 3 0.76 0.16 0.69
N GLY A 4 1.83 0.95 0.56
CA GLY A 4 2.99 0.53 -0.19
C GLY A 4 3.98 1.65 -0.44
N ALA A 5 4.75 1.49 -1.51
CA ALA A 5 5.69 2.49 -2.04
C ALA A 5 5.29 2.93 -3.47
N SER A 6 6.24 3.43 -4.26
CA SER A 6 6.01 4.14 -5.53
C SER A 6 5.06 3.45 -6.51
N ILE A 7 5.12 2.11 -6.66
CA ILE A 7 4.17 1.37 -7.53
C ILE A 7 2.71 1.55 -7.10
N THR A 8 2.43 1.63 -5.80
CA THR A 8 1.06 1.88 -5.30
C THR A 8 0.61 3.31 -5.59
N ALA A 9 1.56 4.23 -5.73
CA ALA A 9 1.33 5.63 -6.09
C ALA A 9 1.44 5.88 -7.59
N GLY A 10 1.54 4.86 -8.46
CA GLY A 10 1.69 5.09 -9.91
C GLY A 10 3.00 5.79 -10.31
N ASP A 11 4.06 5.68 -9.50
CA ASP A 11 5.36 6.32 -9.70
C ASP A 11 6.46 5.28 -10.00
N PRO A 12 7.21 5.40 -11.12
CA PRO A 12 7.14 6.48 -12.11
C PRO A 12 5.91 6.37 -13.01
N GLU A 13 5.55 7.48 -13.66
CA GLU A 13 4.51 7.56 -14.67
C GLU A 13 4.61 6.39 -15.67
N TYR A 14 3.49 5.68 -15.88
CA TYR A 14 3.38 4.62 -16.88
C TYR A 14 2.46 5.05 -18.03
N PRO A 15 2.70 4.58 -19.28
CA PRO A 15 1.79 4.87 -20.39
C PRO A 15 0.35 4.45 -20.07
N GLY A 16 -0.57 5.43 -20.01
CA GLY A 16 -1.97 5.22 -19.62
C GLY A 16 -2.28 5.53 -18.15
N ASP A 17 -1.28 5.89 -17.34
CA ASP A 17 -1.39 6.38 -15.97
C ASP A 17 -0.54 7.66 -15.82
N THR A 18 -0.90 8.68 -16.61
CA THR A 18 -0.18 9.96 -16.69
C THR A 18 -0.39 10.84 -15.46
N GLU A 19 -1.34 10.47 -14.59
CA GLU A 19 -1.71 11.22 -13.40
C GLU A 19 -1.21 10.56 -12.10
N GLU A 20 -0.41 9.49 -12.21
CA GLU A 20 0.19 8.76 -11.08
C GLU A 20 -0.87 8.22 -10.10
N ASN A 21 -1.95 7.67 -10.63
CA ASN A 21 -3.03 7.09 -9.84
C ASN A 21 -2.69 5.64 -9.41
N GLY A 22 -1.83 4.97 -10.17
CA GLY A 22 -1.47 3.58 -9.99
C GLY A 22 -2.67 2.65 -10.15
N TYR A 23 -2.56 1.44 -9.61
CA TYR A 23 -3.66 0.47 -9.67
C TYR A 23 -4.91 0.88 -8.85
N ARG A 24 -4.81 1.91 -8.01
CA ARG A 24 -5.87 2.33 -7.08
C ARG A 24 -7.10 2.82 -7.83
N GLU A 25 -6.91 3.65 -8.86
CA GLU A 25 -8.00 4.20 -9.65
C GLU A 25 -8.74 3.10 -10.41
N ALA A 26 -8.02 2.32 -11.22
CA ALA A 26 -8.62 1.24 -12.00
C ALA A 26 -9.40 0.25 -11.12
N LEU A 27 -8.87 -0.09 -9.94
CA LEU A 27 -9.57 -0.97 -9.00
C LEU A 27 -10.83 -0.31 -8.43
N ARG A 28 -10.74 0.94 -7.98
CA ARG A 28 -11.90 1.66 -7.42
C ARG A 28 -12.98 1.84 -8.48
N ASP A 29 -12.60 2.22 -9.69
CA ASP A 29 -13.53 2.45 -10.79
C ASP A 29 -14.27 1.18 -11.16
N GLN A 30 -13.58 0.03 -11.21
CA GLN A 30 -14.22 -1.27 -11.41
C GLN A 30 -15.22 -1.59 -10.27
N LEU A 31 -14.84 -1.37 -9.01
CA LEU A 31 -15.73 -1.60 -7.87
C LEU A 31 -16.97 -0.68 -7.94
N ARG A 32 -16.79 0.58 -8.33
CA ARG A 32 -17.88 1.56 -8.49
C ARG A 32 -18.78 1.20 -9.66
N PHE A 33 -18.20 0.77 -10.78
CA PHE A 33 -18.93 0.28 -11.95
C PHE A 33 -19.83 -0.91 -11.60
N GLU A 34 -19.35 -1.83 -10.75
CA GLU A 34 -20.12 -2.96 -10.24
C GLU A 34 -21.16 -2.58 -9.17
N GLY A 35 -21.23 -1.31 -8.75
CA GLY A 35 -22.21 -0.78 -7.80
C GLY A 35 -21.77 -0.79 -6.34
N TRP A 36 -20.52 -1.16 -6.03
CA TRP A 36 -20.00 -1.11 -4.67
C TRP A 36 -19.72 0.31 -4.21
N LYS A 37 -19.97 0.60 -2.94
CA LYS A 37 -19.67 1.91 -2.33
C LYS A 37 -18.23 2.00 -1.82
N ALA A 38 -17.25 1.85 -2.71
CA ALA A 38 -15.82 1.80 -2.37
C ALA A 38 -15.27 3.16 -1.91
N ASN A 39 -14.99 3.31 -0.61
CA ASN A 39 -14.35 4.49 -0.02
C ASN A 39 -12.87 4.20 0.27
N MET A 40 -11.96 4.96 -0.35
CA MET A 40 -10.54 4.88 -0.04
C MET A 40 -10.29 5.59 1.29
N VAL A 41 -9.26 5.15 2.02
CA VAL A 41 -8.91 5.71 3.34
C VAL A 41 -7.41 5.60 3.54
N GLY A 42 -6.85 6.60 4.22
CA GLY A 42 -5.43 6.74 4.50
C GLY A 42 -5.12 8.18 4.92
N ASN A 43 -3.92 8.40 5.44
CA ASN A 43 -3.47 9.72 5.91
C ASN A 43 -2.94 10.62 4.79
N LEU A 44 -2.72 10.09 3.59
CA LEU A 44 -2.14 10.80 2.47
C LEU A 44 -3.15 10.91 1.34
N ASN A 45 -3.09 12.03 0.63
CA ASN A 45 -3.79 12.26 -0.62
C ASN A 45 -2.84 12.91 -1.62
N ARG A 46 -2.65 12.25 -2.75
CA ARG A 46 -1.91 12.75 -3.92
C ARG A 46 -2.76 12.40 -5.14
N ASP A 47 -2.36 12.84 -6.34
CA ASP A 47 -2.96 12.46 -7.62
C ASP A 47 -4.36 13.02 -7.87
N SER A 48 -4.95 12.71 -9.02
CA SER A 48 -6.22 13.28 -9.49
C SER A 48 -7.41 12.32 -9.37
N MET A 49 -7.16 11.10 -8.92
CA MET A 49 -8.20 10.09 -8.72
C MET A 49 -9.29 10.63 -7.77
N SER A 50 -10.54 10.30 -8.08
CA SER A 50 -11.62 10.54 -7.13
C SER A 50 -11.44 9.67 -5.88
N ASP A 51 -11.45 10.28 -4.69
CA ASP A 51 -11.27 9.57 -3.41
C ASP A 51 -9.91 8.87 -3.40
N ASN A 52 -8.87 9.71 -3.36
CA ASN A 52 -7.45 9.37 -3.50
C ASN A 52 -6.74 9.14 -2.16
N ASP A 53 -7.47 8.86 -1.08
CA ASP A 53 -6.87 8.61 0.23
C ASP A 53 -6.08 7.29 0.23
N HIS A 54 -4.81 7.36 0.60
CA HIS A 54 -3.89 6.23 0.57
C HIS A 54 -2.77 6.30 1.63
N GLU A 55 -1.96 5.26 1.68
CA GLU A 55 -0.86 5.07 2.64
C GLU A 55 0.44 4.75 1.89
N VAL A 56 0.84 5.66 1.00
CA VAL A 56 1.93 5.42 0.04
C VAL A 56 2.95 6.53 0.12
N ILE A 57 4.20 6.15 0.35
CA ILE A 57 5.34 7.06 0.31
C ILE A 57 6.42 6.43 -0.57
N GLY A 58 6.85 7.18 -1.59
CA GLY A 58 7.87 6.72 -2.53
C GLY A 58 9.19 6.38 -1.83
N GLY A 59 9.86 5.32 -2.28
CA GLY A 59 11.16 4.89 -1.76
C GLY A 59 11.16 4.21 -0.39
N GLU A 60 10.01 4.08 0.29
CA GLU A 60 9.95 3.41 1.59
C GLU A 60 10.19 1.89 1.50
N ARG A 61 10.93 1.40 2.49
CA ARG A 61 11.17 -0.03 2.74
C ARG A 61 10.09 -0.60 3.66
N VAL A 62 9.93 -1.93 3.67
CA VAL A 62 8.87 -2.59 4.45
C VAL A 62 8.97 -2.27 5.95
N SER A 63 10.16 -2.07 6.51
CA SER A 63 10.36 -1.67 7.90
C SER A 63 9.58 -0.40 8.28
N ALA A 64 9.67 0.65 7.47
CA ALA A 64 8.95 1.91 7.67
C ALA A 64 7.43 1.73 7.43
N ILE A 65 7.08 1.00 6.37
CA ILE A 65 5.68 0.72 6.01
C ILE A 65 4.98 -0.07 7.13
N ALA A 66 5.66 -1.02 7.78
CA ALA A 66 5.10 -1.83 8.87
C ALA A 66 4.64 -0.98 10.06
N ALA A 67 5.47 -0.02 10.49
CA ALA A 67 5.14 0.88 11.60
C ALA A 67 3.93 1.76 11.25
N ARG A 68 3.93 2.36 10.06
CA ARG A 68 2.84 3.22 9.58
C ARG A 68 1.56 2.44 9.35
N GLY A 69 1.63 1.27 8.73
CA GLY A 69 0.47 0.45 8.41
C GLY A 69 -0.35 0.04 9.64
N LYS A 70 0.32 -0.29 10.75
CA LYS A 70 -0.38 -0.52 12.02
C LYS A 70 -1.10 0.73 12.52
N ALA A 71 -0.41 1.87 12.56
CA ALA A 71 -0.99 3.13 13.04
C ALA A 71 -2.20 3.56 12.18
N SER A 72 -2.08 3.48 10.85
CA SER A 72 -3.15 3.81 9.92
C SER A 72 -4.34 2.85 10.03
N ALA A 73 -4.09 1.55 10.24
CA ALA A 73 -5.14 0.58 10.47
C ALA A 73 -5.98 0.91 11.72
N ALA A 74 -5.33 1.34 12.81
CA ALA A 74 -6.02 1.73 14.04
C ALA A 74 -6.88 3.00 13.89
N VAL A 75 -6.48 3.91 13.01
CA VAL A 75 -7.20 5.18 12.77
C VAL A 75 -8.36 5.00 11.79
N TRP A 76 -8.08 4.37 10.65
CA TRP A 76 -9.00 4.35 9.50
C TRP A 76 -9.90 3.12 9.45
N LEU A 77 -9.58 2.09 10.25
CA LEU A 77 -10.37 0.86 10.40
C LEU A 77 -10.83 0.24 9.05
N PRO A 78 -9.95 0.07 8.05
CA PRO A 78 -10.39 -0.35 6.72
C PRO A 78 -10.89 -1.80 6.69
N ASN A 79 -11.88 -2.09 5.84
CA ASN A 79 -12.36 -3.47 5.62
C ASN A 79 -11.44 -4.26 4.67
N PHE A 80 -10.77 -3.57 3.74
CA PHE A 80 -9.82 -4.15 2.79
C PHE A 80 -8.50 -3.39 2.85
N VAL A 81 -7.40 -4.14 2.98
CA VAL A 81 -6.03 -3.60 2.91
C VAL A 81 -5.28 -4.24 1.75
N LEU A 82 -4.80 -3.39 0.84
CA LEU A 82 -3.99 -3.80 -0.31
C LEU A 82 -2.53 -3.44 -0.02
N ILE A 83 -1.66 -4.44 -0.01
CA ILE A 83 -0.24 -4.28 0.30
C ILE A 83 0.59 -4.55 -0.95
N ASN A 84 1.34 -3.54 -1.38
CA ASN A 84 2.39 -3.70 -2.39
C ASN A 84 3.68 -3.03 -1.90
N ALA A 85 4.55 -3.84 -1.30
CA ALA A 85 5.78 -3.42 -0.64
C ALA A 85 6.90 -4.44 -0.85
N GLY A 86 8.15 -4.04 -0.62
CA GLY A 86 9.33 -4.91 -0.70
C GLY A 86 10.26 -4.65 -1.88
N ILE A 87 9.81 -3.96 -2.93
CA ILE A 87 10.68 -3.68 -4.09
C ILE A 87 11.88 -2.80 -3.72
N ASN A 88 11.67 -1.83 -2.83
CA ASN A 88 12.72 -0.94 -2.32
C ASN A 88 13.71 -1.67 -1.41
N ASP A 89 13.28 -2.69 -0.68
CA ASP A 89 14.18 -3.50 0.13
C ASP A 89 15.20 -4.26 -0.72
N GLY A 90 14.78 -4.70 -1.92
CA GLY A 90 15.66 -5.29 -2.91
C GLY A 90 16.57 -4.25 -3.58
N ALA A 91 15.98 -3.17 -4.09
CA ALA A 91 16.71 -2.12 -4.80
C ALA A 91 17.74 -1.38 -3.92
N GLN A 92 17.48 -1.26 -2.62
CA GLN A 92 18.31 -0.53 -1.64
C GLN A 92 19.06 -1.50 -0.70
N ASN A 93 19.29 -2.75 -1.13
CA ASN A 93 19.90 -3.76 -0.26
C ASN A 93 21.31 -3.35 0.17
N GLY A 94 21.52 -3.22 1.49
CA GLY A 94 22.80 -2.83 2.07
C GLY A 94 22.98 -1.32 2.27
N ASP A 95 22.10 -0.48 1.73
CA ASP A 95 22.20 0.99 1.90
C ASP A 95 21.83 1.44 3.31
N LYS A 96 20.68 0.96 3.81
CA LYS A 96 20.14 1.28 5.15
C LYS A 96 19.95 0.05 6.02
N GLU A 97 19.50 -1.05 5.42
CA GLU A 97 19.33 -2.36 6.07
C GLU A 97 19.49 -3.50 5.05
N SER A 98 19.74 -4.71 5.56
CA SER A 98 19.83 -5.92 4.72
C SER A 98 18.45 -6.34 4.22
N ILE A 99 18.38 -6.80 2.96
CA ILE A 99 17.17 -7.43 2.41
C ILE A 99 16.73 -8.68 3.19
N GLY A 100 17.63 -9.30 3.98
CA GLY A 100 17.28 -10.46 4.81
C GLY A 100 16.21 -10.16 5.88
N GLY A 101 16.02 -8.88 6.25
CA GLY A 101 14.99 -8.46 7.20
C GLY A 101 13.58 -8.36 6.60
N THR A 102 13.44 -8.25 5.28
CA THR A 102 12.17 -8.00 4.59
C THR A 102 11.06 -8.99 4.96
N PRO A 103 11.30 -10.32 5.03
CA PRO A 103 10.25 -11.27 5.42
C PRO A 103 9.71 -11.02 6.83
N ALA A 104 10.59 -10.64 7.77
CA ALA A 104 10.19 -10.34 9.14
C ALA A 104 9.36 -9.05 9.21
N HIS A 105 9.76 -8.02 8.46
CA HIS A 105 9.01 -6.76 8.38
C HIS A 105 7.64 -6.93 7.69
N MET A 106 7.55 -7.77 6.64
CA MET A 106 6.26 -8.09 6.01
C MET A 106 5.33 -8.80 6.99
N LYS A 107 5.86 -9.75 7.77
CA LYS A 107 5.10 -10.40 8.83
C LYS A 107 4.63 -9.39 9.89
N GLN A 108 5.50 -8.46 10.30
CA GLN A 108 5.13 -7.40 11.25
C GLN A 108 4.04 -6.48 10.70
N LEU A 109 4.12 -6.10 9.43
CA LEU A 109 3.09 -5.29 8.77
C LEU A 109 1.73 -6.00 8.78
N VAL A 110 1.67 -7.25 8.30
CA VAL A 110 0.42 -8.01 8.21
C VAL A 110 -0.16 -8.27 9.60
N LEU A 111 0.65 -8.73 10.55
CA LEU A 111 0.18 -8.99 11.91
C LEU A 111 -0.19 -7.69 12.65
N GLY A 112 0.52 -6.60 12.38
CA GLY A 112 0.21 -5.28 12.92
C GLY A 112 -1.16 -4.79 12.45
N ILE A 113 -1.47 -4.96 11.16
CA ILE A 113 -2.80 -4.67 10.61
C ILE A 113 -3.86 -5.53 11.30
N PHE A 114 -3.69 -6.86 11.35
CA PHE A 114 -4.67 -7.75 11.97
C PHE A 114 -4.86 -7.54 13.48
N ALA A 115 -3.85 -6.99 14.17
CA ALA A 115 -3.98 -6.63 15.58
C ALA A 115 -5.00 -5.50 15.80
N GLU A 116 -5.11 -4.58 14.85
CA GLU A 116 -6.02 -3.42 14.94
C GLU A 116 -7.37 -3.71 14.26
N ILE A 117 -7.36 -4.44 13.15
CA ILE A 117 -8.54 -4.76 12.33
C ILE A 117 -8.60 -6.28 12.01
N PRO A 118 -8.95 -7.13 12.99
CA PRO A 118 -8.86 -8.58 12.86
C PRO A 118 -9.77 -9.19 11.80
N ASN A 119 -10.83 -8.48 11.39
CA ASN A 119 -11.80 -8.94 10.40
C ASN A 119 -11.55 -8.38 9.00
N ALA A 120 -10.48 -7.60 8.80
CA ALA A 120 -10.16 -7.06 7.48
C ALA A 120 -9.70 -8.16 6.53
N VAL A 121 -9.93 -7.95 5.24
CA VAL A 121 -9.31 -8.75 4.19
C VAL A 121 -8.00 -8.08 3.80
N VAL A 122 -6.89 -8.79 3.94
CA VAL A 122 -5.55 -8.33 3.53
C VAL A 122 -5.14 -9.05 2.25
N ILE A 123 -4.89 -8.30 1.19
CA ILE A 123 -4.35 -8.81 -0.07
C ILE A 123 -2.93 -8.26 -0.20
N SER A 124 -1.94 -9.15 -0.28
CA SER A 124 -0.54 -8.78 -0.46
C SER A 124 -0.04 -9.32 -1.79
N THR A 125 0.57 -8.47 -2.60
CA THR A 125 1.34 -8.90 -3.76
C THR A 125 2.82 -8.96 -3.40
N ALA A 126 3.53 -9.94 -3.94
CA ALA A 126 4.97 -10.05 -3.76
C ALA A 126 5.70 -9.87 -5.10
N ALA A 127 6.74 -9.05 -5.10
CA ALA A 127 7.79 -9.09 -6.11
C ALA A 127 8.94 -9.93 -5.54
N PHE A 128 8.87 -11.25 -5.71
CA PHE A 128 10.05 -12.11 -5.55
C PHE A 128 10.50 -12.50 -6.95
N SER A 129 11.62 -11.93 -7.40
CA SER A 129 12.39 -12.43 -8.55
C SER A 129 13.44 -13.43 -8.08
#